data_AF-A0A7X7I4Q4-F1
#
_entry.id   AF-A0A7X7I4Q4-F1
#
_cell.length_a   1.000
_cell.length_b   1.000
_cell.length_c   1.000
_cell.angle_alpha   90.00
_cell.angle_beta   90.00
_cell.angle_gamma   90.00
#
_symmetry.space_group_name_H-M   'P 1'
#
loop_
_entity.id
_entity.type
_entity.pdbx_description
1 polymer ?
#
loop_
_entity_poly.entity_id
_entity_poly.type
_entity_poly.pdbx_seq_one_letter_code
_entity_poly.pdbx_strand_id
1 'polypeptide(L)'
;MFRKMKIGGKLSLAFGVLLLIFAGVGAMSWMNMSGVQQEARSLAERYVPELVVAANVQNTVQTMMYEVRGYNFTYSKSYLDAGRNAVVEARKALKEASDLGEKYPTLVALREGAAKAVAALDEYVVLIDRTETAVNAIDGARTSGNESARLFMENAEAYLASQNQAMLHALRNNEPREETEDRLQKITLANEIIDAGNAVRLANYMGQATRDVVRFEEGMKNFDEIDSLVKKLRADTAQKVNLDQLDAVQKAAGEYKTAMEKTLASWRELDEINTRRVETGRVILTLADQVVHAAETQSMKITGQAVSSLGSTILVILIAT
;
A
#
# COMPACT_ATOMS: atom_id res chain seq x y z
N MET A 1 32.79 79.08 11.00
CA MET A 1 31.52 79.85 10.87
C MET A 1 30.71 79.92 12.19
N PHE A 2 30.74 78.89 13.05
CA PHE A 2 30.00 78.82 14.32
C PHE A 2 30.39 79.79 15.44
N ARG A 3 31.56 80.44 15.35
CA ARG A 3 32.12 81.27 16.43
C ARG A 3 31.49 82.67 16.55
N LYS A 4 30.76 83.14 15.52
CA LYS A 4 30.12 84.49 15.46
C LYS A 4 28.58 84.49 15.46
N MET A 5 27.91 83.35 15.66
CA MET A 5 26.43 83.28 15.69
C MET A 5 25.84 83.75 17.02
N LYS A 6 24.74 84.52 16.96
CA LYS A 6 23.90 84.88 18.11
C LYS A 6 23.35 83.62 18.79
N ILE A 7 23.17 83.65 20.11
CA ILE A 7 22.72 82.50 20.93
C ILE A 7 21.43 81.88 20.39
N GLY A 8 20.45 82.69 19.98
CA GLY A 8 19.19 82.21 19.39
C GLY A 8 19.37 81.39 18.11
N GLY A 9 20.34 81.75 17.25
CA GLY A 9 20.64 81.00 16.03
C GLY A 9 21.32 79.65 16.29
N LYS A 10 22.07 79.52 17.38
CA LYS A 10 22.68 78.24 17.81
C LYS A 10 21.62 77.29 18.37
N LEU A 11 20.67 77.82 19.16
CA LEU A 11 19.54 77.08 19.70
C LEU A 11 18.60 76.56 18.60
N SER A 12 18.22 77.40 17.64
CA SER A 12 17.37 76.98 16.52
C SER A 12 18.05 75.97 15.59
N LEU A 13 19.37 76.07 15.41
CA LEU A 13 20.13 75.09 14.64
C LEU A 13 20.23 73.75 15.38
N ALA A 14 20.56 73.77 16.68
CA ALA A 14 20.61 72.56 17.50
C ALA A 14 19.25 71.84 17.55
N PHE A 15 18.17 72.61 17.71
CA PHE A 15 16.82 72.08 17.68
C PHE A 15 16.40 71.57 16.28
N GLY A 16 16.81 72.24 15.21
CA GLY A 16 16.56 71.79 13.83
C GLY A 16 17.29 70.49 13.49
N VAL A 17 18.54 70.33 13.95
CA VAL A 17 19.30 69.07 13.79
C VAL A 17 18.64 67.94 14.59
N LEU A 18 18.21 68.20 15.83
CA LEU A 18 17.49 67.23 16.65
C LEU A 18 16.18 66.77 15.96
N LEU A 19 15.38 67.72 15.45
CA LEU A 19 14.16 67.42 14.68
C LEU A 19 14.43 66.56 13.44
N LEU A 20 15.52 66.85 12.71
CA LEU A 20 15.91 66.04 11.55
C LEU A 20 16.31 64.61 11.95
N ILE A 21 17.04 64.44 13.07
CA ILE A 21 17.38 63.12 13.61
C ILE A 21 16.09 62.36 13.98
N PHE A 22 15.17 62.99 14.71
CA PHE A 22 13.88 62.36 15.07
C PHE A 22 13.04 62.00 13.85
N ALA A 23 12.97 62.87 12.84
CA ALA A 23 12.27 62.58 11.59
C ALA A 23 12.91 61.40 10.83
N GLY A 24 14.25 61.33 10.80
CA GLY A 24 14.98 60.21 10.20
C GLY A 24 14.74 58.88 10.93
N VAL A 25 14.78 58.89 12.25
CA VAL A 25 14.48 57.73 13.10
C VAL A 25 13.03 57.28 12.92
N GLY A 26 12.09 58.23 12.89
CA GLY A 26 10.66 57.95 12.65
C GLY A 26 10.42 57.32 11.27
N ALA A 27 11.05 57.86 10.22
CA ALA A 27 10.97 57.30 8.87
C ALA A 27 11.56 55.88 8.79
N MET A 28 12.75 55.66 9.36
CA MET A 28 13.39 54.34 9.39
C MET A 28 12.57 53.33 10.21
N SER A 29 12.05 53.74 11.36
CA SER A 29 11.20 52.91 12.22
C SER A 29 9.92 52.50 11.51
N TRP A 30 9.29 53.44 10.80
CA TRP A 30 8.12 53.15 9.97
C TRP A 30 8.45 52.15 8.86
N MET A 31 9.56 52.34 8.13
CA MET A 31 9.98 51.42 7.07
C MET A 31 10.23 50.00 7.62
N ASN A 32 10.98 49.87 8.71
CA ASN A 32 11.28 48.59 9.33
C ASN A 32 10.02 47.92 9.90
N MET A 33 9.13 48.66 10.58
CA MET A 33 7.86 48.13 11.06
C MET A 33 6.94 47.69 9.92
N SER A 34 6.90 48.43 8.81
CA SER A 34 6.14 48.05 7.62
C SER A 34 6.69 46.77 6.97
N GLY A 35 8.01 46.58 6.96
CA GLY A 35 8.67 45.35 6.51
C GLY A 35 8.29 44.16 7.39
N VAL A 36 8.43 44.30 8.71
CA VAL A 36 8.04 43.27 9.70
C VAL A 36 6.56 42.89 9.56
N GLN A 37 5.68 43.86 9.29
CA GLN A 37 4.27 43.58 9.07
C GLN A 37 4.02 42.75 7.81
N GLN A 38 4.73 43.03 6.71
CA GLN A 38 4.65 42.24 5.48
C GLN A 38 5.20 40.82 5.68
N GLU A 39 6.32 40.70 6.39
CA GLU A 39 6.93 39.44 6.79
C GLU A 39 5.99 38.58 7.63
N ALA A 40 5.38 39.15 8.67
CA ALA A 40 4.39 38.48 9.51
C ALA A 40 3.16 38.04 8.72
N ARG A 41 2.65 38.87 7.80
CA ARG A 41 1.57 38.48 6.89
C ARG A 41 1.97 37.32 5.99
N SER A 42 3.19 37.32 5.46
CA SER A 42 3.66 36.23 4.60
C SER A 42 3.75 34.89 5.34
N LEU A 43 4.16 34.89 6.61
CA LEU A 43 4.12 33.70 7.48
C LEU A 43 2.69 33.23 7.70
N ALA A 44 1.80 34.13 8.14
CA ALA A 44 0.43 33.80 8.49
C ALA A 44 -0.42 33.34 7.30
N GLU A 45 -0.23 33.95 6.14
CA GLU A 45 -1.08 33.72 4.96
C GLU A 45 -0.51 32.70 3.98
N ARG A 46 0.80 32.40 4.03
CA ARG A 46 1.48 31.53 3.04
C ARG A 46 2.18 30.34 3.68
N TYR A 47 3.23 30.58 4.48
CA TYR A 47 4.13 29.50 4.91
C TYR A 47 3.56 28.64 6.05
N VAL A 48 2.79 29.21 6.97
CA VAL A 48 2.08 28.42 7.98
C VAL A 48 0.98 27.56 7.33
N PRO A 49 0.11 28.10 6.44
CA PRO A 49 -0.80 27.27 5.65
C PRO A 49 -0.11 26.20 4.80
N GLU A 50 1.05 26.49 4.20
CA GLU A 50 1.85 25.53 3.43
C GLU A 50 2.28 24.33 4.27
N LEU A 51 2.74 24.57 5.51
CA LEU A 51 3.04 23.50 6.47
C LEU A 51 1.80 22.66 6.82
N VAL A 52 0.67 23.33 7.08
CA VAL A 52 -0.58 22.65 7.46
C VAL A 52 -1.07 21.73 6.34
N VAL A 53 -1.12 22.21 5.09
CA VAL A 53 -1.57 21.37 3.97
C VAL A 53 -0.61 20.22 3.70
N ALA A 54 0.71 20.43 3.81
CA ALA A 54 1.69 19.36 3.66
C ALA A 54 1.55 18.29 4.75
N ALA A 55 1.34 18.69 6.00
CA ALA A 55 1.09 17.77 7.11
C ALA A 55 -0.22 16.98 6.93
N ASN A 56 -1.29 17.63 6.45
CA ASN A 56 -2.55 16.97 6.15
C ASN A 56 -2.41 15.92 5.04
N VAL A 57 -1.64 16.23 3.98
CA VAL A 57 -1.29 15.25 2.93
C VAL A 57 -0.52 14.07 3.52
N GLN A 58 0.51 14.33 4.34
CA GLN A 58 1.26 13.25 4.98
C GLN A 58 0.37 12.34 5.83
N ASN A 59 -0.49 12.92 6.68
CA ASN A 59 -1.36 12.17 7.56
C ASN A 59 -2.36 11.30 6.78
N THR A 60 -3.08 11.89 5.83
CA THR A 60 -4.10 11.18 5.04
C THR A 60 -3.49 10.07 4.18
N VAL A 61 -2.31 10.29 3.60
CA VAL A 61 -1.60 9.28 2.81
C VAL A 61 -1.06 8.16 3.69
N GLN A 62 -0.53 8.46 4.88
CA GLN A 62 -0.10 7.44 5.83
C GLN A 62 -1.27 6.56 6.29
N THR A 63 -2.44 7.17 6.58
CA THR A 63 -3.66 6.42 6.91
C THR A 63 -4.09 5.54 5.74
N MET A 64 -4.14 6.07 4.51
CA MET A 64 -4.44 5.28 3.31
C MET A 64 -3.50 4.08 3.18
N MET A 65 -2.19 4.30 3.30
CA MET A 65 -1.19 3.22 3.20
C MET A 65 -1.36 2.18 4.30
N TYR A 66 -1.71 2.59 5.52
CA TYR A 66 -1.96 1.70 6.65
C TYR A 66 -3.19 0.82 6.40
N GLU A 67 -4.33 1.43 6.04
CA GLU A 67 -5.59 0.71 5.81
C GLU A 67 -5.47 -0.26 4.63
N VAL A 68 -4.91 0.18 3.50
CA VAL A 68 -4.71 -0.67 2.31
C VAL A 68 -3.75 -1.83 2.59
N ARG A 69 -2.73 -1.61 3.43
CA ARG A 69 -1.86 -2.69 3.91
C ARG A 69 -2.63 -3.68 4.79
N GLY A 70 -3.50 -3.19 5.66
CA GLY A 70 -4.43 -4.01 6.43
C GLY A 70 -5.29 -4.89 5.53
N TYR A 71 -5.83 -4.33 4.45
CA TYR A 71 -6.59 -5.09 3.45
C TYR A 71 -5.72 -6.15 2.75
N ASN A 72 -4.49 -5.81 2.34
CA ASN A 72 -3.57 -6.76 1.70
C ASN A 72 -3.23 -7.97 2.59
N PHE A 73 -3.22 -7.79 3.91
CA PHE A 73 -2.91 -8.87 4.85
C PHE A 73 -4.13 -9.69 5.27
N THR A 74 -5.28 -9.04 5.44
CA THR A 74 -6.47 -9.66 6.03
C THR A 74 -7.56 -10.00 5.02
N TYR A 75 -7.53 -9.39 3.85
CA TYR A 75 -8.60 -9.41 2.84
C TYR A 75 -9.95 -8.90 3.37
N SER A 76 -9.97 -8.23 4.53
CA SER A 76 -11.20 -7.71 5.11
C SER A 76 -11.65 -6.43 4.40
N LYS A 77 -12.89 -6.45 3.90
CA LYS A 77 -13.51 -5.31 3.22
C LYS A 77 -13.50 -4.02 4.06
N SER A 78 -13.55 -4.12 5.40
CA SER A 78 -13.49 -2.95 6.28
C SER A 78 -12.23 -2.09 6.05
N TYR A 79 -11.08 -2.74 5.85
CA TYR A 79 -9.82 -2.07 5.57
C TYR A 79 -9.79 -1.47 4.15
N LEU A 80 -10.41 -2.13 3.17
CA LEU A 80 -10.53 -1.59 1.82
C LEU A 80 -11.39 -0.32 1.80
N ASP A 81 -12.54 -0.36 2.48
CA ASP A 81 -13.46 0.76 2.57
C ASP A 81 -12.82 1.94 3.33
N ALA A 82 -12.11 1.65 4.45
CA ALA A 82 -11.34 2.66 5.18
C ALA A 82 -10.21 3.27 4.32
N GLY A 83 -9.49 2.44 3.55
CA GLY A 83 -8.47 2.90 2.61
C GLY A 83 -9.04 3.80 1.51
N ARG A 84 -10.20 3.45 0.95
CA ARG A 84 -10.92 4.27 -0.04
C ARG A 84 -11.41 5.59 0.54
N ASN A 85 -11.87 5.60 1.80
CA ASN A 85 -12.20 6.85 2.48
C ASN A 85 -10.96 7.72 2.69
N ALA A 86 -9.83 7.14 3.07
CA ALA A 86 -8.56 7.86 3.19
C ALA A 86 -8.06 8.42 1.85
N VAL A 87 -8.33 7.76 0.72
CA VAL A 87 -8.09 8.31 -0.63
C VAL A 87 -8.89 9.59 -0.84
N VAL A 88 -10.17 9.64 -0.43
CA VAL A 88 -11.01 10.83 -0.58
C VAL A 88 -10.42 12.00 0.22
N GLU A 89 -10.02 11.76 1.47
CA GLU A 89 -9.38 12.78 2.30
C GLU A 89 -8.01 13.22 1.74
N ALA A 90 -7.21 12.28 1.21
CA ALA A 90 -5.95 12.61 0.55
C ALA A 90 -6.15 13.48 -0.70
N ARG A 91 -7.17 13.18 -1.53
CA ARG A 91 -7.55 14.03 -2.67
C ARG A 91 -7.94 15.44 -2.24
N LYS A 92 -8.72 15.55 -1.15
CA LYS A 92 -9.11 16.84 -0.60
C LYS A 92 -7.89 17.64 -0.11
N ALA A 93 -6.99 17.02 0.65
CA ALA A 93 -5.76 17.65 1.12
C ALA A 93 -4.86 18.10 -0.05
N LEU A 94 -4.72 17.28 -1.09
CA LEU A 94 -3.97 17.65 -2.30
C LEU A 94 -4.63 18.77 -3.11
N LYS A 95 -5.96 18.84 -3.10
CA LYS A 95 -6.69 19.97 -3.70
C LYS A 95 -6.41 21.26 -2.93
N GLU A 96 -6.49 21.23 -1.60
CA GLU A 96 -6.16 22.38 -0.76
C GLU A 96 -4.71 22.85 -0.98
N ALA A 97 -3.77 21.92 -1.12
CA ALA A 97 -2.38 22.21 -1.48
C ALA A 97 -2.25 22.87 -2.86
N SER A 98 -2.98 22.37 -3.86
CA SER A 98 -2.98 22.92 -5.22
C SER A 98 -3.57 24.34 -5.24
N ASP A 99 -4.73 24.54 -4.61
CA ASP A 99 -5.41 25.82 -4.53
C ASP A 99 -4.54 26.88 -3.80
N LEU A 100 -3.81 26.47 -2.75
CA LEU A 100 -2.86 27.33 -2.04
C LEU A 100 -1.66 27.72 -2.93
N GLY A 101 -1.11 26.77 -3.69
CA GLY A 101 -0.01 27.00 -4.63
C GLY A 101 -0.40 27.91 -5.81
N GLU A 102 -1.65 27.84 -6.27
CA GLU A 102 -2.19 28.75 -7.28
C GLU A 102 -2.38 30.16 -6.73
N LYS A 103 -2.91 30.28 -5.51
CA LYS A 103 -3.11 31.58 -4.84
C LYS A 103 -1.79 32.30 -4.55
N TYR A 104 -0.73 31.57 -4.25
CA TYR A 104 0.58 32.13 -3.94
C TYR A 104 1.68 31.54 -4.84
N PRO A 105 1.94 32.15 -6.02
CA PRO A 105 2.94 31.65 -6.97
C PRO A 105 4.38 31.56 -6.44
N THR A 106 4.67 32.20 -5.30
CA THR A 106 5.95 32.10 -4.61
C THR A 106 6.18 30.75 -3.93
N LEU A 107 5.12 29.95 -3.72
CA LEU A 107 5.18 28.62 -3.12
C LEU A 107 5.52 27.56 -4.20
N VAL A 108 6.72 27.68 -4.77
CA VAL A 108 7.15 26.89 -5.93
C VAL A 108 7.15 25.39 -5.61
N ALA A 109 7.71 25.01 -4.45
CA ALA A 109 7.77 23.62 -4.00
C ALA A 109 6.37 23.00 -3.83
N LEU A 110 5.43 23.75 -3.24
CA LEU A 110 4.05 23.31 -3.10
C LEU A 110 3.36 23.10 -4.45
N ARG A 111 3.48 24.05 -5.37
CA ARG A 111 2.82 23.97 -6.68
C ARG A 111 3.34 22.80 -7.52
N GLU A 112 4.66 22.63 -7.59
CA GLU A 112 5.27 21.52 -8.32
C GLU A 112 5.04 20.17 -7.64
N GLY A 113 5.07 20.15 -6.31
CA GLY A 113 4.84 18.95 -5.51
C GLY A 113 3.40 18.46 -5.59
N ALA A 114 2.42 19.36 -5.51
CA ALA A 114 1.00 19.02 -5.53
C ALA A 114 0.59 18.32 -6.83
N ALA A 115 1.01 18.83 -7.99
CA ALA A 115 0.72 18.21 -9.29
C ALA A 115 1.28 16.77 -9.40
N LYS A 116 2.54 16.57 -8.96
CA LYS A 116 3.17 15.24 -8.95
C LYS A 116 2.50 14.29 -7.95
N ALA A 117 2.11 14.80 -6.79
CA ALA A 117 1.45 14.02 -5.76
C ALA A 117 0.04 13.58 -6.17
N VAL A 118 -0.71 14.40 -6.92
CA VAL A 118 -2.01 14.01 -7.51
C VAL A 118 -1.84 12.84 -8.48
N ALA A 119 -0.87 12.93 -9.39
CA ALA A 119 -0.59 11.85 -10.33
C ALA A 119 -0.18 10.54 -9.62
N ALA A 120 0.65 10.63 -8.58
CA ALA A 120 1.03 9.49 -7.76
C ALA A 120 -0.17 8.92 -6.98
N LEU A 121 -1.06 9.75 -6.46
CA LEU A 121 -2.28 9.28 -5.79
C LEU A 121 -3.21 8.55 -6.78
N ASP A 122 -3.36 9.06 -8.00
CA ASP A 122 -4.14 8.38 -9.05
C ASP A 122 -3.58 7.00 -9.39
N GLU A 123 -2.26 6.87 -9.52
CA GLU A 123 -1.60 5.57 -9.68
C GLU A 123 -1.86 4.66 -8.47
N TYR A 124 -1.76 5.19 -7.26
CA TYR A 124 -2.02 4.42 -6.03
C TYR A 124 -3.44 3.87 -6.00
N VAL A 125 -4.44 4.66 -6.43
CA VAL A 125 -5.84 4.22 -6.49
C VAL A 125 -6.02 3.04 -7.44
N VAL A 126 -5.39 3.08 -8.62
CA VAL A 126 -5.39 1.94 -9.55
C VAL A 126 -4.79 0.68 -8.91
N LEU A 127 -3.74 0.84 -8.10
CA LEU A 127 -3.12 -0.27 -7.37
C LEU A 127 -4.05 -0.84 -6.28
N ILE A 128 -4.88 -0.02 -5.64
CA ILE A 128 -5.91 -0.50 -4.71
C ILE A 128 -6.93 -1.38 -5.45
N ASP A 129 -7.40 -0.96 -6.62
CA ASP A 129 -8.38 -1.72 -7.41
C ASP A 129 -7.79 -3.04 -7.94
N ARG A 130 -6.53 -3.03 -8.36
CA ARG A 130 -5.79 -4.27 -8.70
C ARG A 130 -5.65 -5.20 -7.49
N THR A 131 -5.45 -4.64 -6.30
CA THR A 131 -5.42 -5.43 -5.05
C THR A 131 -6.75 -6.12 -4.82
N GLU A 132 -7.87 -5.40 -4.90
CA GLU A 132 -9.21 -5.99 -4.73
C GLU A 132 -9.46 -7.09 -5.76
N THR A 133 -9.05 -6.87 -7.01
CA THR A 133 -9.16 -7.88 -8.08
C THR A 133 -8.38 -9.15 -7.76
N ALA A 134 -7.12 -9.03 -7.34
CA ALA A 134 -6.29 -10.17 -6.98
C ALA A 134 -6.80 -10.91 -5.73
N VAL A 135 -7.29 -10.18 -4.72
CA VAL A 135 -7.92 -10.76 -3.53
C VAL A 135 -9.18 -11.54 -3.89
N ASN A 136 -10.06 -10.97 -4.71
CA ASN A 136 -11.27 -11.66 -5.19
C ASN A 136 -10.92 -12.92 -6.02
N ALA A 137 -9.83 -12.87 -6.79
CA ALA A 137 -9.33 -14.02 -7.54
C ALA A 137 -8.86 -15.16 -6.61
N ILE A 138 -8.18 -14.83 -5.50
CA ILE A 138 -7.78 -15.78 -4.45
C ILE A 138 -9.01 -16.39 -3.78
N ASP A 139 -9.97 -15.58 -3.37
CA ASP A 139 -11.17 -16.08 -2.68
C ASP A 139 -12.02 -16.97 -3.59
N GLY A 140 -12.19 -16.58 -4.86
CA GLY A 140 -12.83 -17.43 -5.86
C GLY A 140 -12.07 -18.74 -6.08
N ALA A 141 -10.74 -18.70 -6.15
CA ALA A 141 -9.91 -19.89 -6.30
C ALA A 141 -9.97 -20.81 -5.07
N ARG A 142 -10.08 -20.25 -3.86
CA ARG A 142 -10.29 -21.02 -2.63
C ARG A 142 -11.62 -21.76 -2.66
N THR A 143 -12.69 -21.09 -3.04
CA THR A 143 -14.02 -21.71 -3.13
C THR A 143 -14.02 -22.84 -4.16
N SER A 144 -13.55 -22.59 -5.38
CA SER A 144 -13.51 -23.63 -6.42
C SER A 144 -12.55 -24.76 -6.05
N GLY A 145 -11.37 -24.44 -5.53
CA GLY A 145 -10.36 -25.42 -5.14
C GLY A 145 -10.82 -26.33 -3.99
N ASN A 146 -11.55 -25.78 -3.00
CA ASN A 146 -12.14 -26.60 -1.94
C ASN A 146 -13.16 -27.59 -2.48
N GLU A 147 -14.00 -27.17 -3.43
CA GLU A 147 -14.99 -28.06 -4.06
C GLU A 147 -14.32 -29.13 -4.93
N SER A 148 -13.36 -28.76 -5.77
CA SER A 148 -12.59 -29.72 -6.56
C SER A 148 -11.82 -30.70 -5.68
N ALA A 149 -11.23 -30.24 -4.57
CA ALA A 149 -10.57 -31.13 -3.60
C ALA A 149 -11.57 -32.10 -2.95
N ARG A 150 -12.79 -31.63 -2.61
CA ARG A 150 -13.85 -32.48 -2.06
C ARG A 150 -14.28 -33.55 -3.05
N LEU A 151 -14.54 -33.17 -4.30
CA LEU A 151 -14.93 -34.09 -5.38
C LEU A 151 -13.83 -35.10 -5.70
N PHE A 152 -12.57 -34.67 -5.69
CA PHE A 152 -11.42 -35.55 -5.85
C PHE A 152 -11.41 -36.65 -4.78
N MET A 153 -11.53 -36.27 -3.50
CA MET A 153 -11.49 -37.23 -2.38
C MET A 153 -12.70 -38.16 -2.41
N GLU A 154 -13.91 -37.63 -2.63
CA GLU A 154 -15.14 -38.42 -2.68
C GLU A 154 -15.07 -39.51 -3.76
N ASN A 155 -14.59 -39.19 -4.96
CA ASN A 155 -14.48 -40.16 -6.04
C ASN A 155 -13.34 -41.16 -5.82
N ALA A 156 -12.21 -40.73 -5.25
CA ALA A 156 -11.09 -41.62 -4.91
C ALA A 156 -11.48 -42.62 -3.80
N GLU A 157 -12.16 -42.15 -2.76
CA GLU A 157 -12.68 -42.97 -1.67
C GLU A 157 -13.79 -43.92 -2.14
N ALA A 158 -14.69 -43.46 -3.02
CA ALA A 158 -15.71 -44.32 -3.62
C ALA A 158 -15.11 -45.42 -4.50
N TYR A 159 -14.05 -45.11 -5.26
CA TYR A 159 -13.29 -46.11 -6.00
C TYR A 159 -12.66 -47.13 -5.03
N LEU A 160 -11.94 -46.66 -4.01
CA LEU A 160 -11.32 -47.54 -3.01
C LEU A 160 -12.35 -48.44 -2.31
N ALA A 161 -13.50 -47.90 -1.93
CA ALA A 161 -14.59 -48.65 -1.32
C ALA A 161 -15.11 -49.76 -2.24
N SER A 162 -15.29 -49.47 -3.52
CA SER A 162 -15.72 -50.47 -4.51
C SER A 162 -14.70 -51.60 -4.68
N GLN A 163 -13.40 -51.29 -4.68
CA GLN A 163 -12.34 -52.29 -4.78
C GLN A 163 -12.25 -53.14 -3.50
N ASN A 164 -12.42 -52.54 -2.32
CA ASN A 164 -12.50 -53.29 -1.06
C ASN A 164 -13.70 -54.24 -1.02
N GLN A 165 -14.87 -53.82 -1.49
CA GLN A 165 -16.04 -54.69 -1.60
C GLN A 165 -15.79 -55.85 -2.56
N ALA A 166 -15.20 -55.57 -3.71
CA ALA A 166 -14.87 -56.59 -4.71
C ALA A 166 -13.80 -57.57 -4.21
N MET A 167 -12.82 -57.11 -3.44
CA MET A 167 -11.84 -57.95 -2.76
C MET A 167 -12.50 -58.91 -1.76
N LEU A 168 -13.40 -58.40 -0.92
CA LEU A 168 -14.16 -59.25 0.02
C LEU A 168 -15.00 -60.30 -0.70
N HIS A 169 -15.59 -59.97 -1.85
CA HIS A 169 -16.30 -60.93 -2.69
C HIS A 169 -15.35 -62.01 -3.23
N ALA A 170 -14.21 -61.61 -3.78
CA ALA A 170 -13.20 -62.53 -4.31
C ALA A 170 -12.72 -63.54 -3.27
N LEU A 171 -12.43 -63.07 -2.06
CA LEU A 171 -12.01 -63.92 -0.94
C LEU A 171 -13.12 -64.89 -0.50
N ARG A 172 -14.38 -64.44 -0.44
CA ARG A 172 -15.52 -65.29 -0.02
C ARG A 172 -15.83 -66.40 -1.03
N ASN A 173 -15.59 -66.13 -2.30
CA ASN A 173 -15.90 -67.06 -3.38
C ASN A 173 -14.69 -67.89 -3.83
N ASN A 174 -13.54 -67.75 -3.18
CA ASN A 174 -12.28 -68.37 -3.58
C ASN A 174 -11.95 -68.09 -5.06
N GLU A 175 -12.11 -66.83 -5.51
CA GLU A 175 -11.66 -66.40 -6.83
C GLU A 175 -10.15 -66.69 -7.00
N PRO A 176 -9.66 -66.86 -8.25
CA PRO A 176 -8.25 -67.14 -8.52
C PRO A 176 -7.30 -66.16 -7.84
N ARG A 177 -6.07 -66.63 -7.57
CA ARG A 177 -5.04 -65.83 -6.91
C ARG A 177 -4.75 -64.54 -7.69
N GLU A 178 -4.70 -64.65 -9.01
CA GLU A 178 -4.41 -63.54 -9.92
C GLU A 178 -5.45 -62.41 -9.81
N GLU A 179 -6.74 -62.75 -9.70
CA GLU A 179 -7.83 -61.78 -9.51
C GLU A 179 -7.72 -61.10 -8.13
N THR A 180 -7.30 -61.84 -7.12
CA THR A 180 -7.11 -61.29 -5.76
C THR A 180 -5.89 -60.35 -5.73
N GLU A 181 -4.79 -60.72 -6.39
CA GLU A 181 -3.58 -59.89 -6.49
C GLU A 181 -3.84 -58.58 -7.26
N ASP A 182 -4.59 -58.64 -8.37
CA ASP A 182 -5.03 -57.48 -9.14
C ASP A 182 -5.84 -56.49 -8.27
N ARG A 183 -6.83 -56.98 -7.51
CA ARG A 183 -7.63 -56.15 -6.61
C ARG A 183 -6.78 -55.51 -5.51
N LEU A 184 -5.82 -56.25 -4.96
CA LEU A 184 -4.91 -55.73 -3.94
C LEU A 184 -4.06 -54.57 -4.50
N GLN A 185 -3.52 -54.74 -5.71
CA GLN A 185 -2.75 -53.68 -6.37
C GLN A 185 -3.59 -52.43 -6.62
N LYS A 186 -4.85 -52.58 -7.05
CA LYS A 186 -5.79 -51.46 -7.23
C LYS A 186 -6.10 -50.73 -5.92
N ILE A 187 -6.28 -51.47 -4.84
CA ILE A 187 -6.47 -50.91 -3.49
C ILE A 187 -5.23 -50.12 -3.07
N THR A 188 -4.02 -50.66 -3.27
CA THR A 188 -2.77 -49.96 -2.96
C THR A 188 -2.64 -48.65 -3.74
N LEU A 189 -2.81 -48.68 -5.07
CA LEU A 189 -2.73 -47.48 -5.91
C LEU A 189 -3.80 -46.44 -5.55
N ALA A 190 -5.02 -46.87 -5.21
CA ALA A 190 -6.07 -45.95 -4.76
C ALA A 190 -5.73 -45.27 -3.43
N ASN A 191 -5.10 -45.98 -2.48
CA ASN A 191 -4.60 -45.36 -1.25
C ASN A 191 -3.46 -44.39 -1.54
N GLU A 192 -2.52 -44.72 -2.43
CA GLU A 192 -1.44 -43.80 -2.83
C GLU A 192 -1.98 -42.50 -3.46
N ILE A 193 -3.04 -42.58 -4.28
CA ILE A 193 -3.73 -41.40 -4.83
C ILE A 193 -4.35 -40.55 -3.71
N ILE A 194 -5.02 -41.20 -2.75
CA ILE A 194 -5.63 -40.54 -1.59
C ILE A 194 -4.57 -39.85 -0.72
N ASP A 195 -3.44 -40.51 -0.47
CA ASP A 195 -2.33 -39.96 0.32
C ASP A 195 -1.69 -38.76 -0.38
N ALA A 196 -1.41 -38.86 -1.69
CA ALA A 196 -0.91 -37.75 -2.49
C ALA A 196 -1.90 -36.57 -2.49
N GLY A 197 -3.20 -36.83 -2.63
CA GLY A 197 -4.24 -35.81 -2.55
C GLY A 197 -4.32 -35.14 -1.17
N ASN A 198 -4.19 -35.92 -0.09
CA ASN A 198 -4.10 -35.39 1.26
C ASN A 198 -2.85 -34.53 1.46
N ALA A 199 -1.71 -34.92 0.90
CA ALA A 199 -0.49 -34.13 0.92
C ALA A 199 -0.66 -32.78 0.19
N VAL A 200 -1.30 -32.76 -0.99
CA VAL A 200 -1.68 -31.52 -1.69
C VAL A 200 -2.55 -30.64 -0.81
N ARG A 201 -3.64 -31.19 -0.25
CA ARG A 201 -4.59 -30.43 0.58
C ARG A 201 -3.91 -29.83 1.79
N LEU A 202 -3.08 -30.62 2.47
CA LEU A 202 -2.33 -30.20 3.64
C LEU A 202 -1.34 -29.07 3.28
N ALA A 203 -0.53 -29.25 2.23
CA ALA A 203 0.39 -28.22 1.75
C ALA A 203 -0.32 -26.93 1.33
N ASN A 204 -1.46 -27.03 0.64
CA ASN A 204 -2.30 -25.91 0.28
C ASN A 204 -2.78 -25.14 1.51
N TYR A 205 -3.41 -25.82 2.49
CA TYR A 205 -3.92 -25.14 3.69
C TYR A 205 -2.81 -24.48 4.50
N MET A 206 -1.69 -25.18 4.72
CA MET A 206 -0.58 -24.59 5.48
C MET A 206 0.09 -23.47 4.71
N GLY A 207 0.38 -23.65 3.42
CA GLY A 207 0.94 -22.61 2.56
C GLY A 207 0.11 -21.33 2.57
N GLN A 208 -1.22 -21.46 2.53
CA GLN A 208 -2.12 -20.31 2.65
C GLN A 208 -2.15 -19.70 4.05
N ALA A 209 -2.21 -20.52 5.10
CA ALA A 209 -2.26 -20.04 6.47
C ALA A 209 -0.98 -19.28 6.89
N THR A 210 0.17 -19.72 6.40
CA THR A 210 1.48 -19.15 6.74
C THR A 210 2.04 -18.24 5.64
N ARG A 211 1.32 -18.05 4.52
CA ARG A 211 1.80 -17.36 3.32
C ARG A 211 3.15 -17.90 2.82
N ASP A 212 3.33 -19.21 2.92
CA ASP A 212 4.54 -19.91 2.46
C ASP A 212 4.34 -20.39 1.02
N VAL A 213 4.83 -19.58 0.08
CA VAL A 213 4.76 -19.84 -1.36
C VAL A 213 5.55 -21.10 -1.74
N VAL A 214 6.69 -21.34 -1.09
CA VAL A 214 7.55 -22.48 -1.41
C VAL A 214 6.83 -23.78 -1.06
N ARG A 215 6.28 -23.85 0.15
CA ARG A 215 5.49 -25.02 0.59
C ARG A 215 4.27 -25.26 -0.30
N PHE A 216 3.63 -24.18 -0.75
CA PHE A 216 2.50 -24.26 -1.66
C PHE A 216 2.91 -24.88 -3.00
N GLU A 217 4.00 -24.41 -3.60
CA GLU A 217 4.56 -24.92 -4.86
C GLU A 217 5.05 -26.36 -4.74
N GLU A 218 5.69 -26.72 -3.63
CA GLU A 218 6.10 -28.11 -3.35
C GLU A 218 4.89 -29.05 -3.30
N GLY A 219 3.81 -28.63 -2.64
CA GLY A 219 2.56 -29.37 -2.59
C GLY A 219 1.99 -29.67 -3.98
N MET A 220 2.07 -28.71 -4.91
CA MET A 220 1.54 -28.85 -6.27
C MET A 220 2.26 -29.92 -7.10
N LYS A 221 3.50 -30.28 -6.77
CA LYS A 221 4.23 -31.33 -7.48
C LYS A 221 3.57 -32.71 -7.36
N ASN A 222 2.81 -32.94 -6.28
CA ASN A 222 2.07 -34.18 -6.08
C ASN A 222 0.93 -34.37 -7.11
N PHE A 223 0.49 -33.33 -7.83
CA PHE A 223 -0.47 -33.52 -8.92
C PHE A 223 0.10 -34.37 -10.06
N ASP A 224 1.41 -34.28 -10.32
CA ASP A 224 2.05 -35.10 -11.37
C ASP A 224 2.13 -36.57 -10.93
N GLU A 225 2.30 -36.82 -9.62
CA GLU A 225 2.22 -38.16 -9.02
C GLU A 225 0.79 -38.72 -9.08
N ILE A 226 -0.22 -37.93 -8.71
CA ILE A 226 -1.64 -38.29 -8.84
C ILE A 226 -1.96 -38.69 -10.29
N ASP A 227 -1.54 -37.88 -11.26
CA ASP A 227 -1.78 -38.16 -12.68
C ASP A 227 -1.11 -39.46 -13.13
N SER A 228 0.10 -39.75 -12.65
CA SER A 228 0.82 -41.00 -12.92
C SER A 228 0.11 -42.21 -12.33
N LEU A 229 -0.31 -42.12 -11.06
CA LEU A 229 -1.02 -43.18 -10.35
C LEU A 229 -2.40 -43.46 -10.97
N VAL A 230 -3.16 -42.43 -11.31
CA VAL A 230 -4.46 -42.58 -11.98
C VAL A 230 -4.29 -43.26 -13.35
N LYS A 231 -3.25 -42.92 -14.12
CA LYS A 231 -2.97 -43.58 -15.40
C LYS A 231 -2.65 -45.07 -15.23
N LYS A 232 -1.84 -45.43 -14.24
CA LYS A 232 -1.54 -46.85 -13.90
C LYS A 232 -2.82 -47.58 -13.51
N LEU A 233 -3.57 -47.01 -12.56
CA LEU A 233 -4.81 -47.61 -12.05
C LEU A 233 -5.86 -47.79 -13.15
N ARG A 234 -5.96 -46.83 -14.07
CA ARG A 234 -6.86 -46.90 -15.23
C ARG A 234 -6.48 -48.02 -16.20
N ALA A 235 -5.19 -48.26 -16.43
CA ALA A 235 -4.74 -49.31 -17.35
C ALA A 235 -5.21 -50.71 -16.91
N ASP A 236 -5.33 -50.92 -15.61
CA ASP A 236 -5.75 -52.20 -15.03
C ASP A 236 -7.28 -52.25 -14.74
N THR A 237 -8.02 -51.15 -14.96
CA THR A 237 -9.45 -51.05 -14.63
C THR A 237 -10.33 -51.31 -15.85
N ALA A 238 -11.15 -52.36 -15.81
CA ALA A 238 -12.11 -52.66 -16.88
C ALA A 238 -13.55 -52.18 -16.57
N GLN A 239 -13.94 -52.12 -15.30
CA GLN A 239 -15.32 -51.86 -14.93
C GLN A 239 -15.69 -50.39 -15.21
N LYS A 240 -16.77 -50.18 -15.97
CA LYS A 240 -17.19 -48.84 -16.42
C LYS A 240 -17.39 -47.84 -15.28
N VAL A 241 -18.05 -48.24 -14.19
CA VAL A 241 -18.28 -47.36 -13.03
C VAL A 241 -16.96 -46.90 -12.39
N ASN A 242 -15.96 -47.79 -12.34
CA ASN A 242 -14.63 -47.47 -11.82
C ASN A 242 -13.85 -46.56 -12.77
N LEU A 243 -13.96 -46.77 -14.09
CA LEU A 243 -13.40 -45.84 -15.08
C LEU A 243 -14.01 -44.44 -14.95
N ASP A 244 -15.33 -44.35 -14.75
CA ASP A 244 -16.03 -43.08 -14.54
C ASP A 244 -15.58 -42.36 -13.26
N GLN A 245 -15.34 -43.12 -12.17
CA GLN A 245 -14.75 -42.58 -10.95
C GLN A 245 -13.33 -42.04 -11.21
N LEU A 246 -12.49 -42.76 -11.96
CA LEU A 246 -11.13 -42.31 -12.30
C LEU A 246 -11.14 -41.08 -13.23
N ASP A 247 -12.11 -40.97 -14.13
CA ASP A 247 -12.36 -39.76 -14.93
C ASP A 247 -12.70 -38.57 -14.03
N ALA A 248 -13.60 -38.78 -13.06
CA ALA A 248 -13.98 -37.75 -12.10
C ALA A 248 -12.82 -37.34 -11.19
N VAL A 249 -12.00 -38.30 -10.71
CA VAL A 249 -10.78 -38.03 -9.93
C VAL A 249 -9.81 -37.17 -10.74
N GLN A 250 -9.52 -37.54 -11.99
CA GLN A 250 -8.57 -36.80 -12.82
C GLN A 250 -9.06 -35.39 -13.14
N LYS A 251 -10.35 -35.25 -13.48
CA LYS A 251 -10.96 -33.94 -13.72
C LYS A 251 -10.88 -33.05 -12.49
N ALA A 252 -11.29 -33.57 -11.33
CA ALA A 252 -11.27 -32.82 -10.07
C ALA A 252 -9.85 -32.45 -9.64
N ALA A 253 -8.86 -33.33 -9.84
CA ALA A 253 -7.44 -33.03 -9.60
C ALA A 253 -6.95 -31.88 -10.49
N GLY A 254 -7.29 -31.89 -11.79
CA GLY A 254 -6.91 -30.82 -12.73
C GLY A 254 -7.55 -29.46 -12.39
N GLU A 255 -8.84 -29.45 -12.03
CA GLU A 255 -9.53 -28.25 -11.56
C GLU A 255 -8.92 -27.73 -10.25
N TYR A 256 -8.56 -28.63 -9.33
CA TYR A 256 -7.91 -28.26 -8.09
C TYR A 256 -6.51 -27.68 -8.31
N LYS A 257 -5.70 -28.29 -9.19
CA LYS A 257 -4.39 -27.76 -9.62
C LYS A 257 -4.52 -26.35 -10.19
N THR A 258 -5.49 -26.14 -11.09
CA THR A 258 -5.77 -24.83 -11.70
C THR A 258 -6.13 -23.78 -10.64
N ALA A 259 -6.93 -24.15 -9.63
CA ALA A 259 -7.27 -23.25 -8.53
C ALA A 259 -6.04 -22.88 -7.68
N MET A 260 -5.15 -23.84 -7.44
CA MET A 260 -3.88 -23.58 -6.75
C MET A 260 -2.96 -22.66 -7.57
N GLU A 261 -2.82 -22.90 -8.88
CA GLU A 261 -2.06 -22.04 -9.81
C GLU A 261 -2.58 -20.60 -9.81
N LYS A 262 -3.90 -20.42 -9.84
CA LYS A 262 -4.54 -19.10 -9.76
C LYS A 262 -4.24 -18.38 -8.44
N THR A 263 -4.26 -19.11 -7.33
CA THR A 263 -3.90 -18.57 -6.01
C THR A 263 -2.45 -18.09 -6.00
N LEU A 264 -1.52 -18.90 -6.51
CA LEU A 264 -0.10 -18.58 -6.60
C LEU A 264 0.16 -17.35 -7.48
N ALA A 265 -0.46 -17.30 -8.67
CA ALA A 265 -0.36 -16.15 -9.56
C ALA A 265 -0.86 -14.86 -8.90
N SER A 266 -1.99 -14.94 -8.19
CA SER A 266 -2.57 -13.79 -7.48
C SER A 266 -1.70 -13.32 -6.32
N TRP A 267 -1.01 -14.21 -5.61
CA TRP A 267 -0.05 -13.82 -4.57
C TRP A 267 1.18 -13.10 -5.14
N ARG A 268 1.72 -13.58 -6.26
CA ARG A 268 2.85 -12.92 -6.93
C ARG A 268 2.46 -11.52 -7.39
N GLU A 269 1.28 -11.39 -8.00
CA GLU A 269 0.69 -10.10 -8.37
C GLU A 269 0.52 -9.18 -7.14
N LEU A 270 0.04 -9.69 -6.01
CA LEU A 270 -0.07 -8.90 -4.77
C LEU A 270 1.29 -8.42 -4.24
N ASP A 271 2.36 -9.19 -4.40
CA ASP A 271 3.72 -8.79 -4.00
C ASP A 271 4.27 -7.65 -4.88
N GLU A 272 4.08 -7.78 -6.21
CA GLU A 272 4.41 -6.72 -7.16
C GLU A 272 3.61 -5.43 -6.90
N ILE A 273 2.29 -5.56 -6.71
CA ILE A 273 1.43 -4.42 -6.36
C ILE A 273 1.89 -3.79 -5.04
N ASN A 274 2.24 -4.61 -4.04
CA ASN A 274 2.69 -4.09 -2.75
C ASN A 274 3.98 -3.28 -2.87
N THR A 275 4.95 -3.78 -3.63
CA THR A 275 6.20 -3.05 -3.92
C THR A 275 5.90 -1.70 -4.57
N ARG A 276 5.06 -1.70 -5.61
CA ARG A 276 4.66 -0.47 -6.32
C ARG A 276 3.91 0.50 -5.42
N ARG A 277 2.96 0.04 -4.60
CA ARG A 277 2.25 0.89 -3.64
C ARG A 277 3.19 1.56 -2.65
N VAL A 278 4.19 0.83 -2.14
CA VAL A 278 5.17 1.40 -1.20
C VAL A 278 5.98 2.51 -1.89
N GLU A 279 6.43 2.28 -3.12
CA GLU A 279 7.14 3.29 -3.92
C GLU A 279 6.28 4.52 -4.20
N THR A 280 5.08 4.32 -4.77
CA THR A 280 4.15 5.40 -5.11
C THR A 280 3.72 6.20 -3.86
N GLY A 281 3.42 5.53 -2.75
CA GLY A 281 3.09 6.19 -1.48
C GLY A 281 4.27 7.01 -0.95
N ARG A 282 5.51 6.47 -1.03
CA ARG A 282 6.71 7.18 -0.62
C ARG A 282 6.97 8.44 -1.46
N VAL A 283 6.69 8.41 -2.77
CA VAL A 283 6.78 9.61 -3.62
C VAL A 283 5.94 10.75 -3.05
N ILE A 284 4.68 10.48 -2.69
CA ILE A 284 3.79 11.50 -2.12
C ILE A 284 4.34 12.02 -0.79
N LEU A 285 4.78 11.12 0.10
CA LEU A 285 5.35 11.51 1.40
C LEU A 285 6.62 12.34 1.27
N THR A 286 7.52 11.98 0.34
CA THR A 286 8.74 12.75 0.07
C THR A 286 8.44 14.13 -0.51
N LEU A 287 7.44 14.25 -1.39
CA LEU A 287 7.02 15.55 -1.91
C LEU A 287 6.46 16.44 -0.78
N ALA A 288 5.64 15.88 0.10
CA ALA A 288 5.11 16.62 1.24
C ALA A 288 6.22 17.04 2.23
N ASP A 289 7.22 16.17 2.47
CA ASP A 289 8.40 16.49 3.28
C ASP A 289 9.25 17.62 2.67
N GLN A 290 9.46 17.61 1.36
CA GLN A 290 10.15 18.70 0.65
C GLN A 290 9.41 20.04 0.79
N VAL A 291 8.08 20.03 0.76
CA VAL A 291 7.25 21.22 0.99
C VAL A 291 7.40 21.71 2.43
N VAL A 292 7.39 20.81 3.41
CA VAL A 292 7.62 21.15 4.82
C VAL A 292 8.98 21.83 4.98
N HIS A 293 10.05 21.24 4.47
CA HIS A 293 11.40 21.82 4.56
C HIS A 293 11.54 23.17 3.84
N ALA A 294 10.87 23.34 2.69
CA ALA A 294 10.85 24.61 1.98
C ALA A 294 10.17 25.70 2.83
N ALA A 295 9.02 25.38 3.42
CA ALA A 295 8.26 26.28 4.28
C ALA A 295 9.01 26.62 5.57
N GLU A 296 9.67 25.64 6.21
CA GLU A 296 10.53 25.85 7.38
C GLU A 296 11.70 26.78 7.06
N THR A 297 12.42 26.50 5.97
CA THR A 297 13.58 27.29 5.54
C THR A 297 13.17 28.75 5.31
N GLN A 298 12.07 28.95 4.60
CA GLN A 298 11.60 30.29 4.27
C GLN A 298 11.03 31.01 5.51
N SER A 299 10.39 30.28 6.43
CA SER A 299 9.90 30.83 7.70
C SER A 299 11.04 31.27 8.62
N MET A 300 12.11 30.47 8.71
CA MET A 300 13.32 30.84 9.45
C MET A 300 13.99 32.08 8.86
N LYS A 301 14.07 32.16 7.52
CA LYS A 301 14.63 33.33 6.83
C LYS A 301 13.85 34.60 7.15
N ILE A 302 12.52 34.55 7.04
CA ILE A 302 11.63 35.69 7.35
C ILE A 302 11.76 36.10 8.81
N THR A 303 11.75 35.15 9.73
CA THR A 303 11.89 35.42 11.16
C THR A 303 13.24 36.08 11.48
N GLY A 304 14.33 35.60 10.87
CA GLY A 304 15.66 36.20 11.03
C GLY A 304 15.74 37.64 10.49
N GLN A 305 15.10 37.92 9.35
CA GLN A 305 15.00 39.27 8.77
C GLN A 305 14.18 40.21 9.66
N ALA A 306 13.07 39.74 10.21
CA ALA A 306 12.24 40.51 11.14
C ALA A 306 13.02 40.89 12.40
N VAL A 307 13.72 39.93 13.02
CA VAL A 307 14.55 40.16 14.22
C VAL A 307 15.68 41.15 13.94
N SER A 308 16.36 41.02 12.79
CA SER A 308 17.44 41.94 12.40
C SER A 308 16.92 43.37 12.16
N SER A 309 15.77 43.51 11.51
CA SER A 309 15.13 44.81 11.22
C SER A 309 14.66 45.50 12.51
N LEU A 310 14.07 44.74 13.43
CA LEU A 310 13.69 45.25 14.76
C LEU A 310 14.92 45.64 15.59
N GLY A 311 15.96 44.80 15.64
CA GLY A 311 17.19 45.10 16.36
C GLY A 311 17.89 46.37 15.86
N SER A 312 17.95 46.54 14.53
CA SER A 312 18.48 47.76 13.91
C SER A 312 17.66 49.00 14.29
N THR A 313 16.34 48.87 14.32
CA THR A 313 15.42 49.95 14.73
C THR A 313 15.65 50.33 16.19
N ILE A 314 15.74 49.35 17.09
CA ILE A 314 15.99 49.57 18.52
C ILE A 314 17.32 50.29 18.72
N LEU A 315 18.39 49.84 18.04
CA LEU A 315 19.71 50.47 18.15
C LEU A 315 19.69 51.94 17.68
N VAL A 316 19.03 52.21 16.55
CA VAL A 316 18.94 53.58 16.00
C VAL A 316 18.12 54.48 16.91
N ILE A 317 17.03 53.98 17.48
CA ILE A 317 16.25 54.74 18.48
C ILE A 317 17.11 55.05 19.70
N LEU A 318 17.81 54.05 20.26
CA LEU A 318 18.66 54.23 21.46
C LEU A 318 19.82 55.21 21.25
N ILE A 319 20.40 55.28 20.04
CA ILE A 319 21.46 56.24 19.71
C ILE A 319 20.90 57.66 19.53
N ALA A 320 19.63 57.78 19.11
CA ALA A 320 19.00 59.06 18.82
C ALA A 320 18.30 59.71 20.01
N THR A 321 18.00 58.94 21.07
CA THR A 321 17.45 59.41 22.35
C THR A 321 18.54 59.78 23.35
#